data_AF-A0A480AHM8-F1
#
_entry.id   AF-A0A480AHM8-F1
#
_cell.length_a   1.000
_cell.length_b   1.000
_cell.length_c   1.000
_cell.angle_alpha   90.00
_cell.angle_beta   90.00
_cell.angle_gamma   90.00
#
_symmetry.space_group_name_H-M   'P 1'
#
loop_
_entity.id
_entity.type
_entity.pdbx_description
1 polymer ?
#
loop_
_entity_poly.entity_id
_entity_poly.type
_entity_poly.pdbx_seq_one_letter_code
_entity_poly.pdbx_strand_id
1 'polypeptide(L)'
;MTVHLPEIGMANWIRAISLLEEYPKNIVGSFWVMCGRGFNDTQKIPDWWTDNLREDNQAQSIIDGFEKGYFKGEYNNPNPLYLGFCIIVVADSSNPAHLSYDIQHLRMSEGEGIYLLEIMARHNIPAHTEVSYPDEFLKYRYGSENPTYKYLRETLDHWSVQVWEDYCSYLMSVHGQRMFYDYCKKINSVKDEVQATVEKGTKPLVLTEGETDPIYIKTALELLGEKEILAQVDIEWVGASIGKGESINTGDGGLKNTRDVLLSNPKFLTRKVLLLYDCDTHKPNEDHDKLKIRTIPEQKNRNVKKGIENLFPDHLFTEEFYSWKTKSRSYGEKFQEFQKKKFCTWICEQRKQADDFVDFKIIIDFIKDCLGTVIY
;
A
#
# COMPACT_ATOMS: atom_id res chain seq x y z
N MET A 1 -23.43 -9.40 1.27
CA MET A 1 -24.70 -8.77 1.70
C MET A 1 -24.60 -7.32 1.25
N THR A 2 -25.37 -6.92 0.24
CA THR A 2 -25.33 -5.56 -0.30
C THR A 2 -25.96 -4.64 0.74
N VAL A 3 -25.19 -3.70 1.28
CA VAL A 3 -25.73 -2.69 2.20
C VAL A 3 -26.45 -1.67 1.33
N HIS A 4 -27.78 -1.68 1.35
CA HIS A 4 -28.57 -0.60 0.78
C HIS A 4 -28.50 0.60 1.73
N LEU A 5 -27.63 1.55 1.42
CA LEU A 5 -27.63 2.86 2.09
C LEU A 5 -28.92 3.62 1.70
N PRO A 6 -29.54 4.37 2.63
CA PRO A 6 -30.84 4.99 2.42
C PRO A 6 -30.84 5.97 1.23
N GLU A 7 -31.83 5.82 0.34
CA GLU A 7 -32.09 6.75 -0.77
C GLU A 7 -32.74 8.04 -0.25
N ILE A 8 -32.06 9.18 -0.37
CA ILE A 8 -32.69 10.51 -0.31
C ILE A 8 -31.98 11.45 -1.28
N GLY A 9 -32.64 11.76 -2.42
CA GLY A 9 -32.62 13.02 -3.19
C GLY A 9 -31.36 13.87 -3.43
N MET A 10 -30.15 13.44 -3.07
CA MET A 10 -28.91 14.21 -3.24
C MET A 10 -28.19 13.83 -4.55
N ALA A 11 -27.49 14.79 -5.16
CA ALA A 11 -26.58 14.49 -6.25
C ALA A 11 -25.54 13.47 -5.78
N ASN A 12 -25.30 12.43 -6.58
CA ASN A 12 -24.54 11.25 -6.15
C ASN A 12 -23.12 11.59 -5.61
N TRP A 13 -22.48 12.68 -6.08
CA TRP A 13 -21.18 13.13 -5.57
C TRP A 13 -21.22 13.70 -4.15
N ILE A 14 -22.32 14.37 -3.76
CA ILE A 14 -22.53 14.86 -2.39
C ILE A 14 -22.60 13.68 -1.43
N ARG A 15 -23.25 12.58 -1.84
CA ARG A 15 -23.32 11.35 -1.05
C ARG A 15 -21.93 10.72 -0.87
N ALA A 16 -21.10 10.71 -1.91
CA ALA A 16 -19.71 10.26 -1.81
C ALA A 16 -18.90 11.11 -0.80
N ILE A 17 -19.07 12.43 -0.82
CA ILE A 17 -18.44 13.32 0.18
C ILE A 17 -18.91 12.98 1.59
N SER A 18 -20.22 12.89 1.81
CA SER A 18 -20.77 12.56 3.13
C SER A 18 -20.22 11.24 3.65
N LEU A 19 -20.13 10.20 2.80
CA LEU A 19 -19.54 8.92 3.20
C LEU A 19 -18.06 9.05 3.58
N LEU A 20 -17.29 9.79 2.79
CA LEU A 20 -15.86 10.00 3.05
C LEU A 20 -15.58 10.83 4.30
N GLU A 21 -16.39 11.85 4.57
CA GLU A 21 -16.24 12.75 5.72
C GLU A 21 -16.81 12.13 7.01
N GLU A 22 -17.97 11.47 6.94
CA GLU A 22 -18.64 10.89 8.12
C GLU A 22 -18.06 9.53 8.52
N TYR A 23 -17.66 8.71 7.54
CA TYR A 23 -17.21 7.34 7.76
C TYR A 23 -15.85 7.00 7.08
N PRO A 24 -14.81 7.86 7.18
CA PRO A 24 -13.54 7.61 6.50
C PRO A 24 -12.89 6.29 6.88
N LYS A 25 -13.07 5.84 8.13
CA LYS A 25 -12.51 4.58 8.66
C LYS A 25 -13.15 3.33 8.07
N ASN A 26 -14.32 3.46 7.45
CA ASN A 26 -15.05 2.35 6.83
C ASN A 26 -14.73 2.21 5.35
N ILE A 27 -13.96 3.14 4.78
CA ILE A 27 -13.62 3.16 3.37
C ILE A 27 -12.21 2.62 3.20
N VAL A 28 -12.12 1.47 2.53
CA VAL A 28 -10.84 0.78 2.28
C VAL A 28 -10.17 1.25 1.00
N GLY A 29 -10.92 1.87 0.11
CA GLY A 29 -10.40 2.57 -1.04
C GLY A 29 -11.47 2.97 -2.04
N SER A 30 -11.03 3.60 -3.13
CA SER A 30 -11.87 3.93 -4.28
C SER A 30 -11.26 3.37 -5.56
N PHE A 31 -12.09 3.06 -6.56
CA PHE A 31 -11.62 2.83 -7.92
C PHE A 31 -11.97 4.01 -8.82
N TRP A 32 -11.00 4.50 -9.58
CA TRP A 32 -11.22 5.55 -10.58
C TRP A 32 -11.03 4.96 -11.96
N VAL A 33 -12.03 5.17 -12.82
CA VAL A 33 -11.96 4.81 -14.22
C VAL A 33 -11.99 6.08 -15.04
N MET A 34 -10.86 6.44 -15.63
CA MET A 34 -10.83 7.56 -16.55
C MET A 34 -11.55 7.19 -17.84
N CYS A 35 -12.57 7.98 -18.17
CA CYS A 35 -13.29 7.88 -19.43
C CYS A 35 -12.75 8.99 -20.33
N GLY A 36 -12.00 8.61 -21.37
CA GLY A 36 -11.09 9.46 -22.14
C GLY A 36 -11.72 10.59 -22.99
N ARG A 37 -12.70 11.33 -22.48
CA ARG A 37 -13.17 12.54 -23.14
C ARG A 37 -12.11 13.65 -22.96
N GLY A 38 -11.16 13.72 -23.89
CA GLY A 38 -10.08 14.72 -23.85
C GLY A 38 -8.76 14.23 -24.44
N PHE A 39 -8.56 12.92 -24.53
CA PHE A 39 -7.47 12.35 -25.31
C PHE A 39 -8.01 12.09 -26.71
N ASN A 40 -7.57 12.89 -27.67
CA ASN A 40 -7.73 12.57 -29.08
C ASN A 40 -7.26 11.11 -29.27
N ASP A 41 -7.98 10.25 -29.97
CA ASP A 41 -7.67 8.80 -30.14
C ASP A 41 -6.25 8.51 -30.74
N THR A 42 -5.52 9.57 -31.08
CA THR A 42 -4.15 9.57 -31.60
C THR A 42 -3.08 9.98 -30.57
N GLN A 43 -3.46 10.54 -29.43
CA GLN A 43 -2.53 10.92 -28.36
C GLN A 43 -2.42 9.76 -27.36
N LYS A 44 -1.21 9.20 -27.27
CA LYS A 44 -0.86 8.28 -26.18
C LYS A 44 -1.22 8.94 -24.85
N ILE A 45 -1.79 8.15 -23.93
CA ILE A 45 -1.87 8.55 -22.51
C ILE A 45 -0.51 9.13 -22.13
N PRO A 46 -0.45 10.35 -21.58
CA PRO A 46 0.79 10.96 -21.19
C PRO A 46 1.57 10.03 -20.27
N ASP A 47 2.88 9.90 -20.49
CA ASP A 47 3.74 9.00 -19.71
C ASP A 47 3.60 9.29 -18.19
N TRP A 48 3.37 10.55 -17.81
CA TRP A 48 3.12 10.95 -16.41
C TRP A 48 1.94 10.24 -15.75
N TRP A 49 0.89 9.88 -16.50
CA TRP A 49 -0.25 9.15 -15.96
C TRP A 49 0.10 7.67 -15.72
N THR A 50 0.83 7.07 -16.66
CA THR A 50 1.27 5.66 -16.58
C THR A 50 2.32 5.46 -15.49
N ASP A 51 3.14 6.47 -15.26
CA ASP A 51 4.16 6.47 -14.20
C ASP A 51 3.53 6.68 -12.81
N ASN A 52 2.50 7.53 -12.70
CA ASN A 52 1.80 7.80 -11.43
C ASN A 52 0.91 6.63 -10.95
N LEU A 53 0.43 5.79 -11.87
CA LEU A 53 -0.30 4.54 -11.58
C LEU A 53 0.53 3.51 -10.79
N ARG A 54 1.85 3.69 -10.69
CA ARG A 54 2.78 2.75 -10.03
C ARG A 54 3.21 3.17 -8.62
N GLU A 55 2.76 4.33 -8.13
CA GLU A 55 3.11 4.81 -6.79
C GLU A 55 2.07 4.37 -5.74
N ASP A 56 2.52 4.09 -4.51
CA ASP A 56 1.69 3.55 -3.41
C ASP A 56 0.55 4.49 -2.94
N ASN A 57 0.53 5.76 -3.39
CA ASN A 57 -0.55 6.71 -3.14
C ASN A 57 -1.02 7.40 -4.44
N GLN A 58 -1.77 6.67 -5.25
CA GLN A 58 -2.24 7.15 -6.56
C GLN A 58 -3.15 8.40 -6.47
N ALA A 59 -3.75 8.69 -5.30
CA ALA A 59 -4.58 9.88 -5.12
C ALA A 59 -3.78 11.18 -5.23
N GLN A 60 -2.66 11.27 -4.50
CA GLN A 60 -1.83 12.48 -4.48
C GLN A 60 -1.18 12.72 -5.85
N SER A 61 -0.70 11.67 -6.51
CA SER A 61 -0.07 11.81 -7.82
C SER A 61 -1.06 12.29 -8.90
N ILE A 62 -2.36 12.00 -8.74
CA ILE A 62 -3.42 12.54 -9.61
C ILE A 62 -3.72 14.01 -9.29
N ILE A 63 -3.81 14.36 -8.00
CA ILE A 63 -3.96 15.75 -7.54
C ILE A 63 -2.81 16.61 -8.08
N ASP A 64 -1.57 16.16 -7.91
CA ASP A 64 -0.37 16.83 -8.40
C ASP A 64 -0.41 17.03 -9.93
N GLY A 65 -0.92 16.03 -10.67
CA GLY A 65 -1.08 16.13 -12.12
C GLY A 65 -2.12 17.17 -12.53
N PHE A 66 -3.21 17.27 -11.77
CA PHE A 66 -4.24 18.29 -11.95
C PHE A 66 -3.74 19.70 -11.64
N GLU A 67 -3.05 19.88 -10.51
CA GLU A 67 -2.47 21.17 -10.11
C GLU A 67 -1.43 21.66 -11.13
N LYS A 68 -0.63 20.75 -11.71
CA LYS A 68 0.29 21.03 -12.81
C LYS A 68 -0.40 21.40 -14.12
N GLY A 69 -1.73 21.29 -14.18
CA GLY A 69 -2.52 21.65 -15.34
C GLY A 69 -2.53 20.59 -16.43
N TYR A 70 -2.11 19.35 -16.17
CA TYR A 70 -2.14 18.30 -17.20
C TYR A 70 -3.56 17.92 -17.65
N PHE A 71 -4.56 18.25 -16.84
CA PHE A 71 -5.98 18.12 -17.17
C PHE A 71 -6.55 19.37 -17.84
N LYS A 72 -5.87 20.52 -17.72
CA LYS A 72 -6.17 21.72 -18.48
C LYS A 72 -5.59 21.52 -19.87
N GLY A 73 -6.27 20.74 -20.70
CA GLY A 73 -5.79 20.33 -22.02
C GLY A 73 -5.03 21.47 -22.72
N GLU A 74 -3.82 21.17 -23.18
CA GLU A 74 -3.16 22.07 -24.13
C GLU A 74 -4.17 22.32 -25.26
N TYR A 75 -4.48 23.60 -25.52
CA TYR A 75 -5.48 24.09 -26.47
C TYR A 75 -6.96 24.01 -26.05
N ASN A 76 -7.47 25.07 -25.40
CA ASN A 76 -8.86 25.57 -25.52
C ASN A 76 -9.94 24.50 -25.78
N ASN A 77 -9.89 23.36 -25.08
CA ASN A 77 -10.79 22.25 -25.36
C ASN A 77 -12.07 22.50 -24.57
N PRO A 78 -13.23 22.75 -25.21
CA PRO A 78 -14.47 23.07 -24.51
C PRO A 78 -15.08 21.87 -23.77
N ASN A 79 -14.38 20.73 -23.73
CA ASN A 79 -14.86 19.48 -23.19
C ASN A 79 -14.05 19.07 -21.96
N PRO A 80 -14.64 19.12 -20.75
CA PRO A 80 -13.97 18.65 -19.53
C PRO A 80 -13.74 17.14 -19.59
N LEU A 81 -12.63 16.67 -19.02
CA LEU A 81 -12.39 15.26 -18.73
C LEU A 81 -13.45 14.79 -17.74
N TYR A 82 -14.11 13.68 -18.07
CA TYR A 82 -15.07 13.06 -17.17
C TYR A 82 -14.41 11.88 -16.47
N LEU A 83 -14.42 11.93 -15.15
CA LEU A 83 -13.95 10.84 -14.30
C LEU A 83 -15.16 9.96 -13.97
N GLY A 84 -15.09 8.68 -14.34
CA GLY A 84 -15.93 7.64 -13.78
C GLY A 84 -15.33 7.18 -12.45
N PHE A 85 -16.17 6.98 -11.45
CA PHE A 85 -15.73 6.77 -10.07
C PHE A 85 -16.51 5.66 -9.39
N CYS A 86 -15.85 4.91 -8.50
CA CYS A 86 -16.39 3.82 -7.67
C CYS A 86 -15.88 3.96 -6.22
N ILE A 87 -16.73 3.78 -5.21
CA ILE A 87 -16.29 3.69 -3.80
C ILE A 87 -16.39 2.25 -3.31
N ILE A 88 -15.33 1.75 -2.68
CA ILE A 88 -15.39 0.51 -1.92
C ILE A 88 -15.60 0.83 -0.44
N VAL A 89 -16.77 0.49 0.09
CA VAL A 89 -17.13 0.71 1.50
C VAL A 89 -17.20 -0.63 2.23
N VAL A 90 -16.35 -0.84 3.23
CA VAL A 90 -16.47 -2.00 4.13
C VAL A 90 -17.68 -1.79 5.03
N ALA A 91 -18.54 -2.81 5.11
CA ALA A 91 -19.83 -2.72 5.80
C ALA A 91 -19.67 -2.56 7.31
N ASP A 92 -18.57 -3.01 7.88
CA ASP A 92 -18.41 -3.16 9.32
C ASP A 92 -16.98 -2.85 9.80
N SER A 93 -16.82 -1.73 10.49
CA SER A 93 -15.56 -1.35 11.17
C SER A 93 -15.09 -2.36 12.21
N SER A 94 -15.98 -3.21 12.71
CA SER A 94 -15.68 -4.27 13.68
C SER A 94 -15.37 -5.62 13.03
N ASN A 95 -15.59 -5.75 11.72
CA ASN A 95 -15.29 -6.97 10.97
C ASN A 95 -14.84 -6.66 9.54
N PRO A 96 -13.53 -6.43 9.32
CA PRO A 96 -12.96 -6.14 8.00
C PRO A 96 -13.19 -7.22 6.93
N ALA A 97 -13.60 -8.43 7.34
CA ALA A 97 -13.94 -9.52 6.42
C ALA A 97 -15.34 -9.37 5.78
N HIS A 98 -16.20 -8.48 6.31
CA HIS A 98 -17.48 -8.13 5.70
C HIS A 98 -17.32 -6.92 4.77
N LEU A 99 -16.63 -7.14 3.64
CA LEU A 99 -16.56 -6.17 2.57
C LEU A 99 -17.95 -6.06 1.90
N SER A 100 -18.62 -4.93 2.06
CA SER A 100 -19.60 -4.49 1.06
C SER A 100 -18.88 -3.65 0.01
N TYR A 101 -19.55 -3.33 -1.08
CA TYR A 101 -19.07 -2.31 -2.01
C TYR A 101 -20.30 -1.59 -2.56
N ASP A 102 -20.16 -0.29 -2.80
CA ASP A 102 -21.23 0.53 -3.39
C ASP A 102 -20.73 1.07 -4.73
N ILE A 103 -21.18 0.44 -5.81
CA ILE A 103 -20.87 0.90 -7.17
C ILE A 103 -21.79 2.09 -7.46
N GLN A 104 -21.35 3.30 -7.15
CA GLN A 104 -22.06 4.50 -7.57
C GLN A 104 -21.49 5.00 -8.89
N HIS A 105 -22.33 5.15 -9.90
CA HIS A 105 -21.98 5.87 -11.11
C HIS A 105 -22.00 7.37 -10.82
N LEU A 106 -20.82 7.98 -10.69
CA LEU A 106 -20.67 9.44 -10.67
C LEU A 106 -20.07 9.88 -12.00
N ARG A 107 -20.85 10.61 -12.81
CA ARG A 107 -20.28 11.48 -13.82
C ARG A 107 -19.84 12.74 -13.10
N MET A 108 -18.54 12.90 -12.93
CA MET A 108 -17.97 14.04 -12.22
C MET A 108 -17.23 14.95 -13.19
N SER A 109 -17.38 16.25 -12.99
CA SER A 109 -16.41 17.21 -13.51
C SER A 109 -15.06 16.99 -12.82
N GLU A 110 -13.99 17.41 -13.48
CA GLU A 110 -12.62 17.29 -12.96
C GLU A 110 -12.50 17.84 -11.53
N GLY A 111 -13.07 19.03 -11.28
CA GLY A 111 -13.02 19.68 -9.97
C GLY A 111 -13.71 18.89 -8.86
N GLU A 112 -14.84 18.26 -9.17
CA GLU A 112 -15.54 17.42 -8.18
C GLU A 112 -14.72 16.16 -7.88
N GLY A 113 -14.13 15.52 -8.91
CA GLY A 113 -13.30 14.32 -8.74
C GLY A 113 -12.04 14.59 -7.91
N ILE A 114 -11.37 15.71 -8.19
CA ILE A 114 -10.20 16.15 -7.42
C ILE A 114 -10.57 16.44 -5.97
N TYR A 115 -11.71 17.07 -5.72
CA TYR A 115 -12.16 17.31 -4.34
C TYR A 115 -12.37 16.02 -3.54
N LEU A 116 -12.93 14.96 -4.16
CA LEU A 116 -13.01 13.64 -3.51
C LEU A 116 -11.62 13.05 -3.23
N LEU A 117 -10.69 13.16 -4.18
CA LEU A 117 -9.31 12.71 -3.97
C LEU A 117 -8.62 13.47 -2.84
N GLU A 118 -8.87 14.78 -2.69
CA GLU A 118 -8.36 15.59 -1.59
C GLU A 118 -8.92 15.11 -0.24
N ILE A 119 -10.23 14.83 -0.15
CA ILE A 119 -10.83 14.24 1.06
C ILE A 119 -10.15 12.89 1.38
N MET A 120 -10.01 12.03 0.37
CA MET A 120 -9.36 10.73 0.53
C MET A 120 -7.91 10.86 1.00
N ALA A 121 -7.14 11.76 0.40
CA ALA A 121 -5.75 12.04 0.77
C ALA A 121 -5.66 12.56 2.22
N ARG A 122 -6.55 13.48 2.63
CA ARG A 122 -6.65 13.95 4.02
C ARG A 122 -6.89 12.82 5.02
N HIS A 123 -7.68 11.82 4.62
CA HIS A 123 -7.99 10.66 5.46
C HIS A 123 -7.06 9.45 5.23
N ASN A 124 -6.03 9.60 4.39
CA ASN A 124 -5.11 8.52 4.00
C ASN A 124 -5.85 7.26 3.49
N ILE A 125 -6.92 7.47 2.72
CA ILE A 125 -7.71 6.42 2.08
C ILE A 125 -7.05 6.09 0.73
N PRO A 126 -6.74 4.81 0.44
CA PRO A 126 -6.15 4.43 -0.84
C PRO A 126 -7.07 4.74 -2.02
N ALA A 127 -6.52 5.34 -3.08
CA ALA A 127 -7.18 5.38 -4.38
C ALA A 127 -6.49 4.37 -5.32
N HIS A 128 -7.29 3.55 -5.99
CA HIS A 128 -6.86 2.67 -7.06
C HIS A 128 -7.40 3.22 -8.37
N THR A 129 -6.57 3.37 -9.40
CA THR A 129 -6.98 3.95 -10.67
C THR A 129 -6.66 3.00 -11.82
N GLU A 130 -7.56 2.93 -12.80
CA GLU A 130 -7.41 2.16 -14.02
C GLU A 130 -7.83 3.05 -15.20
N VAL A 131 -7.11 2.94 -16.31
CA VAL A 131 -7.54 3.55 -17.57
C VAL A 131 -8.11 2.46 -18.44
N SER A 132 -9.34 2.66 -18.89
CA SER A 132 -9.97 1.77 -19.85
C SER A 132 -10.33 2.55 -21.10
N TYR A 133 -10.25 1.86 -22.24
CA TYR A 133 -10.62 2.43 -23.54
C TYR A 133 -11.96 1.88 -24.00
N PRO A 134 -12.75 2.65 -24.77
CA PRO A 134 -14.09 2.23 -25.17
C PRO A 134 -14.13 1.04 -26.13
N ASP A 135 -13.01 0.69 -26.76
CA ASP A 135 -12.94 -0.32 -27.81
C ASP A 135 -13.52 -1.69 -27.38
N GLU A 136 -13.21 -2.18 -26.17
CA GLU A 136 -13.78 -3.45 -25.69
C GLU A 136 -15.29 -3.37 -25.41
N PHE A 137 -15.75 -2.27 -24.79
CA PHE A 137 -17.18 -2.02 -24.59
C PHE A 137 -17.94 -1.99 -25.91
N LEU A 138 -17.44 -1.22 -26.87
CA LEU A 138 -18.08 -1.07 -28.17
C LEU A 138 -18.17 -2.40 -28.90
N LYS A 139 -17.08 -3.16 -28.89
CA LYS A 139 -17.03 -4.49 -29.49
C LYS A 139 -18.02 -5.43 -28.82
N TYR A 140 -18.09 -5.42 -27.49
CA TYR A 140 -19.03 -6.24 -26.73
C TYR A 140 -20.50 -5.86 -27.03
N ARG A 141 -20.81 -4.56 -27.01
CA ARG A 141 -22.18 -4.05 -27.13
C ARG A 141 -22.73 -4.14 -28.54
N TYR A 142 -21.90 -3.86 -29.55
CA TYR A 142 -22.34 -3.70 -30.93
C TYR A 142 -21.77 -4.76 -31.87
N GLY A 143 -20.68 -5.45 -31.52
CA GLY A 143 -20.00 -6.43 -32.37
C GLY A 143 -18.96 -5.78 -33.30
N SER A 144 -17.78 -6.38 -33.43
CA SER A 144 -16.64 -5.78 -34.16
C SER A 144 -16.88 -5.54 -35.66
N GLU A 145 -17.81 -6.27 -36.26
CA GLU A 145 -18.16 -6.13 -37.68
C GLU A 145 -19.41 -5.27 -37.92
N ASN A 146 -20.05 -4.79 -36.85
CA ASN A 146 -21.27 -4.01 -36.97
C ASN A 146 -20.96 -2.59 -37.50
N PRO A 147 -21.68 -2.09 -38.52
CA PRO A 147 -21.52 -0.72 -39.00
C PRO A 147 -21.68 0.33 -37.89
N THR A 148 -22.52 0.05 -36.88
CA THR A 148 -22.71 0.88 -35.69
C THR A 148 -21.47 0.93 -34.81
N TYR A 149 -20.77 -0.20 -34.63
CA TYR A 149 -19.49 -0.24 -33.92
C TYR A 149 -18.47 0.66 -34.62
N LYS A 150 -18.30 0.46 -35.93
CA LYS A 150 -17.33 1.23 -36.73
C LYS A 150 -17.66 2.73 -36.68
N TYR A 151 -18.92 3.09 -36.86
CA TYR A 151 -19.39 4.47 -36.77
C TYR A 151 -19.18 5.07 -35.38
N LEU A 152 -19.58 4.38 -34.30
CA LEU A 152 -19.42 4.87 -32.93
C LEU A 152 -17.95 5.01 -32.56
N ARG A 153 -17.08 4.09 -33.00
CA ARG A 153 -15.63 4.19 -32.82
C ARG A 153 -15.08 5.42 -33.54
N GLU A 154 -15.47 5.65 -34.79
CA GLU A 154 -15.03 6.81 -35.58
C GLU A 154 -15.62 8.15 -35.09
N THR A 155 -16.66 8.12 -34.25
CA THR A 155 -17.36 9.30 -33.73
C THR A 155 -17.33 9.41 -32.21
N LEU A 156 -16.37 8.75 -31.56
CA LEU A 156 -16.17 8.72 -30.11
C LEU A 156 -16.27 10.11 -29.45
N ASP A 157 -15.61 11.10 -30.05
CA ASP A 157 -15.61 12.49 -29.59
C ASP A 157 -17.00 13.15 -29.53
N HIS A 158 -17.97 12.59 -30.24
CA HIS A 158 -19.32 13.13 -30.44
C HIS A 158 -20.41 12.24 -29.83
N TRP A 159 -20.03 11.26 -29.00
CA TRP A 159 -21.01 10.43 -28.31
C TRP A 159 -22.00 11.26 -27.49
N SER A 160 -23.27 10.88 -27.59
CA SER A 160 -24.31 11.45 -26.76
C SER A 160 -24.05 11.15 -25.28
N VAL A 161 -24.64 11.95 -24.40
CA VAL A 161 -24.61 11.73 -22.95
C VAL A 161 -25.05 10.29 -22.61
N GLN A 162 -26.11 9.79 -23.23
CA GLN A 162 -26.62 8.44 -22.97
C GLN A 162 -25.59 7.34 -23.30
N VAL A 163 -24.89 7.46 -24.44
CA VAL A 163 -23.89 6.46 -24.84
C VAL A 163 -22.69 6.48 -23.88
N TRP A 164 -22.33 7.66 -23.38
CA TRP A 164 -21.32 7.79 -22.33
C TRP A 164 -21.76 7.15 -21.01
N GLU A 165 -23.00 7.37 -20.58
CA GLU A 165 -23.54 6.77 -19.36
C GLU A 165 -23.60 5.24 -19.44
N ASP A 166 -23.95 4.69 -20.60
CA ASP A 166 -23.93 3.25 -20.86
C ASP A 166 -22.50 2.68 -20.81
N TYR A 167 -21.52 3.39 -21.38
CA TYR A 167 -20.12 2.99 -21.34
C TYR A 167 -19.57 2.98 -19.91
N CYS A 168 -19.78 4.06 -19.16
CA CYS A 168 -19.38 4.14 -17.77
C CYS A 168 -20.05 3.03 -16.93
N SER A 169 -21.34 2.77 -17.15
CA SER A 169 -22.06 1.69 -16.46
C SER A 169 -21.47 0.31 -16.77
N TYR A 170 -21.10 0.05 -18.02
CA TYR A 170 -20.42 -1.19 -18.42
C TYR A 170 -19.07 -1.34 -17.72
N LEU A 171 -18.23 -0.30 -17.75
CA LEU A 171 -16.92 -0.32 -17.10
C LEU A 171 -17.03 -0.63 -15.61
N MET A 172 -17.98 0.01 -14.94
CA MET A 172 -18.23 -0.20 -13.51
C MET A 172 -18.72 -1.63 -13.21
N SER A 173 -19.54 -2.21 -14.09
CA SER A 173 -20.03 -3.57 -13.93
C SER A 173 -18.96 -4.64 -14.19
N VAL A 174 -18.07 -4.46 -15.16
CA VAL A 174 -17.08 -5.47 -15.56
C VAL A 174 -15.74 -5.22 -14.90
N HIS A 175 -15.15 -4.05 -15.12
CA HIS A 175 -13.86 -3.68 -14.55
C HIS A 175 -13.98 -3.45 -13.05
N GLY A 176 -14.99 -2.69 -12.59
CA GLY A 176 -15.19 -2.42 -11.17
C GLY A 176 -15.34 -3.70 -10.33
N GLN A 177 -16.12 -4.68 -10.80
CA GLN A 177 -16.25 -5.97 -10.14
C GLN A 177 -14.96 -6.78 -10.16
N ARG A 178 -14.26 -6.83 -11.31
CA ARG A 178 -12.98 -7.53 -11.43
C ARG A 178 -11.92 -6.93 -10.50
N MET A 179 -11.79 -5.60 -10.49
CA MET A 179 -10.84 -4.90 -9.61
C MET A 179 -11.16 -5.14 -8.14
N PHE A 180 -12.45 -5.09 -7.76
CA PHE A 180 -12.86 -5.43 -6.40
C PHE A 180 -12.52 -6.88 -6.05
N TYR A 181 -12.76 -7.82 -6.97
CA TYR A 181 -12.37 -9.22 -6.80
C TYR A 181 -10.85 -9.39 -6.62
N ASP A 182 -10.04 -8.72 -7.45
CA ASP A 182 -8.59 -8.77 -7.36
C ASP A 182 -8.07 -8.13 -6.05
N TYR A 183 -8.70 -7.05 -5.60
CA TYR A 183 -8.44 -6.42 -4.30
C TYR A 183 -8.77 -7.36 -3.14
N CYS A 184 -9.96 -7.99 -3.15
CA CYS A 184 -10.35 -8.99 -2.16
C CYS A 184 -9.38 -10.16 -2.14
N LYS A 185 -8.95 -10.63 -3.33
CA LYS A 185 -7.95 -11.70 -3.46
C LYS A 185 -6.62 -11.30 -2.84
N LYS A 186 -6.16 -10.06 -3.02
CA LYS A 186 -4.95 -9.53 -2.39
C LYS A 186 -5.07 -9.50 -0.86
N ILE A 187 -6.17 -8.98 -0.31
CA ILE A 187 -6.40 -8.99 1.15
C ILE A 187 -6.41 -10.41 1.71
N ASN A 188 -7.14 -11.32 1.06
CA ASN A 188 -7.23 -12.72 1.50
C ASN A 188 -5.85 -13.39 1.45
N SER A 189 -5.04 -13.10 0.42
CA SER A 189 -3.66 -13.61 0.35
C SER A 189 -2.81 -13.14 1.53
N VAL A 190 -2.91 -11.86 1.93
CA VAL A 190 -2.21 -11.34 3.11
C VAL A 190 -2.69 -12.02 4.37
N LYS A 191 -4.01 -12.21 4.51
CA LYS A 191 -4.61 -12.89 5.65
C LYS A 191 -4.12 -14.34 5.78
N ASP A 192 -4.11 -15.08 4.68
CA ASP A 192 -3.67 -16.47 4.61
C ASP A 192 -2.17 -16.58 4.94
N GLU A 193 -1.35 -15.64 4.45
CA GLU A 193 0.08 -15.56 4.74
C GLU A 193 0.36 -15.30 6.23
N VAL A 194 -0.33 -14.32 6.83
CA VAL A 194 -0.21 -14.01 8.26
C VAL A 194 -0.61 -15.22 9.10
N GLN A 195 -1.72 -15.87 8.77
CA GLN A 195 -2.15 -17.09 9.45
C GLN A 195 -1.10 -18.18 9.35
N ALA A 196 -0.63 -18.49 8.13
CA ALA A 196 0.37 -19.53 7.89
C ALA A 196 1.68 -19.25 8.64
N THR A 197 2.12 -17.98 8.68
CA THR A 197 3.35 -17.56 9.36
C THR A 197 3.27 -17.77 10.87
N VAL A 198 2.13 -17.44 11.47
CA VAL A 198 1.90 -17.67 12.90
C VAL A 198 1.74 -19.17 13.20
N GLU A 199 1.09 -19.94 12.34
CA GLU A 199 0.85 -21.38 12.54
C GLU A 199 2.06 -22.28 12.25
N LYS A 200 3.05 -21.78 11.50
CA LYS A 200 4.27 -22.52 11.09
C LYS A 200 5.10 -23.09 12.25
N GLY A 201 5.00 -22.52 13.44
CA GLY A 201 5.80 -22.91 14.59
C GLY A 201 5.06 -22.75 15.91
N THR A 202 5.69 -23.21 16.99
CA THR A 202 5.13 -23.14 18.35
C THR A 202 5.88 -22.16 19.25
N LYS A 203 7.11 -21.79 18.87
CA LYS A 203 7.93 -20.81 19.58
C LYS A 203 7.34 -19.40 19.47
N PRO A 204 7.55 -18.51 20.44
CA PRO A 204 7.26 -17.10 20.27
C PRO A 204 7.91 -16.55 19.00
N LEU A 205 7.16 -15.77 18.23
CA LEU A 205 7.55 -15.24 16.93
C LEU A 205 7.87 -13.76 17.02
N VAL A 206 9.01 -13.35 16.48
CA VAL A 206 9.38 -11.95 16.25
C VAL A 206 9.29 -11.68 14.75
N LEU A 207 8.46 -10.72 14.36
CA LEU A 207 8.31 -10.25 12.99
C LEU A 207 8.92 -8.85 12.84
N THR A 208 9.83 -8.69 11.89
CA THR A 208 10.54 -7.44 11.57
C THR A 208 10.17 -6.92 10.19
N GLU A 209 10.55 -5.67 9.86
CA GLU A 209 10.19 -5.02 8.59
C GLU A 209 10.96 -5.56 7.38
N GLY A 210 12.27 -5.75 7.54
CA GLY A 210 13.20 -6.00 6.45
C GLY A 210 13.88 -7.36 6.52
N GLU A 211 14.29 -7.86 5.35
CA GLU A 211 15.00 -9.14 5.17
C GLU A 211 16.30 -9.25 5.98
N THR A 212 16.99 -8.13 6.22
CA THR A 212 18.27 -8.08 6.95
C THR A 212 18.10 -8.14 8.47
N ASP A 213 16.97 -7.70 9.00
CA ASP A 213 16.79 -7.50 10.43
C ASP A 213 16.87 -8.81 11.23
N PRO A 214 16.26 -9.92 10.77
CA PRO A 214 16.42 -11.21 11.44
C PRO A 214 17.89 -11.65 11.50
N ILE A 215 18.71 -11.31 10.50
CA ILE A 215 20.13 -11.66 10.47
C ILE A 215 20.89 -10.84 11.53
N TYR A 216 20.63 -9.53 11.62
CA TYR A 216 21.23 -8.69 12.65
C TYR A 216 20.84 -9.15 14.05
N ILE A 217 19.56 -9.39 14.30
CA ILE A 217 19.06 -9.77 15.64
C ILE A 217 19.61 -11.13 16.07
N LYS A 218 19.61 -12.14 15.17
CA LYS A 218 20.20 -13.46 15.47
C LYS A 218 21.70 -13.33 15.77
N THR A 219 22.42 -12.53 14.98
CA THR A 219 23.85 -12.26 15.21
C THR A 219 24.08 -11.59 16.56
N ALA A 220 23.27 -10.59 16.91
CA ALA A 220 23.35 -9.90 18.18
C ALA A 220 23.10 -10.85 19.37
N LEU A 221 22.07 -11.70 19.29
CA LEU A 221 21.80 -12.71 20.32
C LEU A 221 22.97 -13.68 20.48
N GLU A 222 23.60 -14.13 19.39
CA GLU A 222 24.81 -14.97 19.46
C GLU A 222 25.98 -14.27 20.15
N LEU A 223 26.28 -13.05 19.71
CA LEU A 223 27.46 -12.29 20.15
C LEU A 223 27.34 -11.75 21.58
N LEU A 224 26.13 -11.41 22.01
CA LEU A 224 25.86 -10.88 23.35
C LEU A 224 25.56 -11.98 24.37
N GLY A 225 25.74 -13.26 24.00
CA GLY A 225 25.64 -14.40 24.92
C GLY A 225 24.22 -14.93 25.17
N GLU A 226 23.24 -14.50 24.38
CA GLU A 226 21.81 -14.81 24.55
C GLU A 226 21.37 -16.01 23.71
N LYS A 227 22.22 -17.05 23.63
CA LYS A 227 21.96 -18.26 22.82
C LYS A 227 20.72 -19.02 23.27
N GLU A 228 20.38 -18.97 24.55
CA GLU A 228 19.17 -19.59 25.09
C GLU A 228 17.90 -18.90 24.57
N ILE A 229 17.91 -17.57 24.45
CA ILE A 229 16.81 -16.81 23.86
C ILE A 229 16.69 -17.14 22.38
N LEU A 230 17.82 -17.14 21.66
CA LEU A 230 17.87 -17.48 20.23
C LEU A 230 17.27 -18.88 19.95
N ALA A 231 17.47 -19.85 20.85
CA ALA A 231 16.88 -21.18 20.71
C ALA A 231 15.37 -21.21 20.96
N GLN A 232 14.82 -20.24 21.68
CA GLN A 232 13.43 -20.18 22.14
C GLN A 232 12.51 -19.36 21.23
N VAL A 233 13.04 -18.54 20.33
CA VAL A 233 12.23 -17.67 19.46
C VAL A 233 12.42 -17.98 17.98
N ASP A 234 11.36 -17.80 17.21
CA ASP A 234 11.46 -17.69 15.75
C ASP A 234 11.57 -16.20 15.40
N ILE A 235 12.52 -15.84 14.54
CA ILE A 235 12.72 -14.46 14.08
C ILE A 235 12.68 -14.47 12.56
N GLU A 236 11.65 -13.85 12.02
CA GLU A 236 11.34 -13.75 10.59
C GLU A 236 11.01 -12.29 10.25
N TRP A 237 11.05 -11.93 8.98
CA TRP A 237 10.61 -10.62 8.50
C TRP A 237 9.23 -10.76 7.86
N VAL A 238 8.45 -9.68 7.78
CA VAL A 238 7.13 -9.71 7.14
C VAL A 238 7.22 -9.72 5.62
N GLY A 239 6.47 -10.64 5.01
CA GLY A 239 6.22 -10.67 3.58
C GLY A 239 6.62 -11.98 2.92
N ALA A 240 6.09 -12.15 1.72
CA ALA A 240 6.35 -13.31 0.87
C ALA A 240 6.98 -12.86 -0.45
N SER A 241 8.02 -13.57 -0.87
CA SER A 241 8.54 -13.44 -2.23
C SER A 241 7.55 -14.08 -3.20
N ILE A 242 7.03 -13.29 -4.14
CA ILE A 242 6.13 -13.77 -5.20
C ILE A 242 6.89 -14.11 -6.50
N GLY A 243 8.23 -14.12 -6.45
CA GLY A 243 9.09 -14.34 -7.60
C GLY A 243 9.38 -13.06 -8.41
N LYS A 244 10.35 -13.12 -9.34
CA LYS A 244 10.85 -11.99 -10.16
C LYS A 244 11.42 -10.79 -9.38
N GLY A 245 11.76 -10.97 -8.11
CA GLY A 245 12.27 -9.89 -7.25
C GLY A 245 11.17 -9.02 -6.64
N GLU A 246 9.90 -9.39 -6.81
CA GLU A 246 8.77 -8.74 -6.18
C GLU A 246 8.43 -9.45 -4.85
N SER A 247 8.08 -8.64 -3.86
CA SER A 247 7.66 -9.11 -2.54
C SER A 247 6.34 -8.44 -2.19
N ILE A 248 5.43 -9.18 -1.58
CA ILE A 248 4.17 -8.64 -1.08
C ILE A 248 4.28 -8.47 0.44
N ASN A 249 3.54 -7.48 0.97
CA ASN A 249 3.36 -7.29 2.40
C ASN A 249 4.66 -7.10 3.21
N THR A 250 5.57 -6.25 2.71
CA THR A 250 6.88 -5.99 3.29
C THR A 250 6.95 -4.63 4.00
N GLY A 251 8.01 -4.40 4.79
CA GLY A 251 8.25 -3.12 5.46
C GLY A 251 7.21 -2.80 6.55
N ASP A 252 7.12 -1.51 6.89
CA ASP A 252 6.18 -0.97 7.88
C ASP A 252 4.72 -1.26 7.51
N GLY A 253 4.37 -1.16 6.23
CA GLY A 253 3.06 -1.51 5.68
C GLY A 253 2.74 -2.99 5.89
N GLY A 254 3.72 -3.87 5.70
CA GLY A 254 3.62 -5.30 5.97
C GLY A 254 3.31 -5.64 7.42
N LEU A 255 4.04 -5.02 8.35
CA LEU A 255 3.77 -5.19 9.78
C LEU A 255 2.41 -4.61 10.17
N LYS A 256 2.02 -3.46 9.60
CA LYS A 256 0.71 -2.85 9.84
C LYS A 256 -0.43 -3.78 9.41
N ASN A 257 -0.36 -4.33 8.20
CA ASN A 257 -1.37 -5.29 7.72
C ASN A 257 -1.41 -6.54 8.61
N THR A 258 -0.23 -7.03 9.02
CA THR A 258 -0.10 -8.17 9.95
C THR A 258 -0.78 -7.88 11.28
N ARG A 259 -0.52 -6.72 11.88
CA ARG A 259 -1.19 -6.22 13.09
C ARG A 259 -2.71 -6.24 12.91
N ASP A 260 -3.20 -5.61 11.85
CA ASP A 260 -4.64 -5.44 11.63
C ASP A 260 -5.34 -6.79 11.41
N VAL A 261 -4.70 -7.73 10.71
CA VAL A 261 -5.19 -9.11 10.55
C VAL A 261 -5.26 -9.83 11.89
N LEU A 262 -4.20 -9.77 12.71
CA LEU A 262 -4.14 -10.48 14.00
C LEU A 262 -5.12 -9.91 15.02
N LEU A 263 -5.27 -8.59 15.08
CA LEU A 263 -6.26 -7.94 15.95
C LEU A 263 -7.69 -8.27 15.52
N SER A 264 -7.95 -8.32 14.21
CA SER A 264 -9.28 -8.65 13.68
C SER A 264 -9.60 -10.15 13.74
N ASN A 265 -8.57 -11.01 13.87
CA ASN A 265 -8.70 -12.46 13.95
C ASN A 265 -7.89 -13.02 15.12
N PRO A 266 -8.25 -12.74 16.39
CA PRO A 266 -7.46 -13.17 17.55
C PRO A 266 -7.20 -14.69 17.62
N LYS A 267 -8.08 -15.50 17.01
CA LYS A 267 -7.91 -16.95 16.88
C LYS A 267 -6.65 -17.38 16.12
N PHE A 268 -6.06 -16.50 15.28
CA PHE A 268 -4.81 -16.77 14.58
C PHE A 268 -3.59 -16.69 15.50
N LEU A 269 -3.70 -16.03 16.66
CA LEU A 269 -2.63 -15.96 17.67
C LEU A 269 -2.53 -17.30 18.42
N THR A 270 -1.98 -18.30 17.77
CA THR A 270 -1.72 -19.63 18.36
C THR A 270 -0.54 -19.59 19.34
N ARG A 271 0.43 -18.70 19.09
CA ARG A 271 1.63 -18.44 19.91
C ARG A 271 1.80 -16.96 20.21
N LYS A 272 2.75 -16.60 21.09
CA LYS A 272 3.11 -15.20 21.33
C LYS A 272 3.77 -14.61 20.09
N VAL A 273 3.41 -13.38 19.73
CA VAL A 273 3.93 -12.65 18.56
C VAL A 273 4.39 -11.28 19.00
N LEU A 274 5.60 -10.88 18.58
CA LEU A 274 6.16 -9.54 18.71
C LEU A 274 6.28 -8.94 17.30
N LEU A 275 5.58 -7.84 17.05
CA LEU A 275 5.81 -7.00 15.87
C LEU A 275 6.83 -5.92 16.23
N LEU A 276 7.98 -5.93 15.56
CA LEU A 276 9.09 -5.04 15.83
C LEU A 276 9.27 -4.07 14.66
N TYR A 277 8.88 -2.82 14.90
CA TYR A 277 9.01 -1.73 13.95
C TYR A 277 10.34 -0.98 14.09
N ASP A 278 10.82 -0.45 12.98
CA ASP A 278 11.98 0.42 12.89
C ASP A 278 11.70 1.80 13.48
N CYS A 279 12.77 2.52 13.83
CA CYS A 279 12.69 3.78 14.58
C CYS A 279 11.99 4.92 13.83
N ASP A 280 11.91 4.86 12.50
CA ASP A 280 11.32 5.90 11.66
C ASP A 280 9.80 5.76 11.47
N THR A 281 9.16 4.72 12.01
CA THR A 281 7.71 4.48 11.87
C THR A 281 6.84 5.24 12.86
N HIS A 282 7.42 5.75 13.95
CA HIS A 282 6.74 6.50 15.03
C HIS A 282 5.48 5.80 15.60
N LYS A 283 5.43 4.45 15.57
CA LYS A 283 4.30 3.70 16.12
C LYS A 283 4.36 3.67 17.66
N PRO A 284 3.21 3.78 18.35
CA PRO A 284 3.19 3.59 19.79
C PRO A 284 3.43 2.11 20.14
N ASN A 285 4.04 1.87 21.29
CA ASN A 285 4.08 0.52 21.86
C ASN A 285 2.66 0.13 22.31
N GLU A 286 2.26 -1.11 22.01
CA GLU A 286 0.95 -1.64 22.39
C GLU A 286 1.11 -3.06 22.93
N ASP A 287 0.25 -3.42 23.90
CA ASP A 287 0.17 -4.75 24.47
C ASP A 287 -1.24 -5.30 24.30
N HIS A 288 -1.31 -6.46 23.66
CA HIS A 288 -2.51 -7.28 23.49
C HIS A 288 -2.16 -8.70 23.93
N ASP A 289 -3.12 -9.49 24.43
CA ASP A 289 -2.92 -10.82 25.04
C ASP A 289 -1.65 -11.59 24.59
N LYS A 290 -1.66 -12.14 23.37
CA LYS A 290 -0.50 -12.82 22.77
C LYS A 290 0.26 -11.97 21.75
N LEU A 291 -0.06 -10.70 21.59
CA LEU A 291 0.51 -9.82 20.57
C LEU A 291 1.11 -8.57 21.21
N LYS A 292 2.44 -8.43 21.13
CA LYS A 292 3.15 -7.21 21.53
C LYS A 292 3.58 -6.44 20.30
N ILE A 293 3.46 -5.11 20.37
CA ILE A 293 3.93 -4.18 19.35
C ILE A 293 4.98 -3.29 19.99
N ARG A 294 6.17 -3.25 19.38
CA ARG A 294 7.29 -2.42 19.84
C ARG A 294 7.91 -1.68 18.67
N THR A 295 8.33 -0.45 18.95
CA THR A 295 9.14 0.35 18.03
C THR A 295 10.53 0.56 18.62
N ILE A 296 11.57 0.29 17.83
CA ILE A 296 12.95 0.53 18.23
C ILE A 296 13.12 2.05 18.44
N PRO A 297 13.62 2.52 19.60
CA PRO A 297 13.83 3.94 19.80
C PRO A 297 15.02 4.44 18.99
N GLU A 298 14.89 5.64 18.42
CA GLU A 298 15.97 6.27 17.64
C GLU A 298 17.19 6.60 18.52
N GLN A 299 18.36 6.14 18.08
CA GLN A 299 19.65 6.57 18.56
C GLN A 299 19.97 7.97 18.01
N LYS A 300 19.69 9.00 18.81
CA LYS A 300 19.78 10.42 18.40
C LYS A 300 21.16 10.84 17.90
N ASN A 301 22.23 10.25 18.42
CA ASN A 301 23.62 10.59 18.11
C ASN A 301 24.22 9.74 16.97
N ARG A 302 23.38 9.33 16.00
CA ARG A 302 23.78 8.56 14.82
C ARG A 302 23.55 9.33 13.53
N ASN A 303 24.37 9.08 12.53
CA ASN A 303 24.23 9.59 11.16
C ASN A 303 23.13 8.83 10.40
N VAL A 304 23.02 7.52 10.62
CA VAL A 304 21.92 6.71 10.07
C VAL A 304 20.67 6.96 10.90
N LYS A 305 19.61 7.46 10.26
CA LYS A 305 18.36 7.91 10.92
C LYS A 305 17.16 6.99 10.74
N LYS A 306 17.31 5.94 9.93
CA LYS A 306 16.22 5.07 9.51
C LYS A 306 16.63 3.62 9.62
N GLY A 307 15.64 2.77 9.84
CA GLY A 307 15.84 1.33 9.91
C GLY A 307 16.54 0.87 11.18
N ILE A 308 16.56 -0.45 11.38
CA ILE A 308 17.35 -1.11 12.43
C ILE A 308 18.84 -0.76 12.40
N GLU A 309 19.37 -0.32 11.23
CA GLU A 309 20.75 0.09 11.10
C GLU A 309 21.13 1.32 11.95
N ASN A 310 20.14 2.10 12.41
CA ASN A 310 20.34 3.16 13.41
C ASN A 310 20.94 2.65 14.73
N LEU A 311 20.91 1.35 15.02
CA LEU A 311 21.56 0.77 16.20
C LEU A 311 23.08 0.60 16.05
N PHE A 312 23.63 0.73 14.85
CA PHE A 312 25.08 0.57 14.64
C PHE A 312 25.85 1.89 14.82
N PRO A 313 27.09 1.85 15.34
CA PRO A 313 27.98 3.01 15.39
C PRO A 313 28.32 3.61 14.02
N ASP A 314 28.38 4.94 13.94
CA ASP A 314 28.60 5.69 12.68
C ASP A 314 29.89 5.33 11.96
N HIS A 315 30.96 4.98 12.69
CA HIS A 315 32.25 4.65 12.10
C HIS A 315 32.24 3.35 11.27
N LEU A 316 31.18 2.53 11.39
CA LEU A 316 31.01 1.31 10.61
C LEU A 316 30.48 1.59 9.19
N PHE A 317 29.90 2.77 8.97
CA PHE A 317 29.29 3.15 7.69
C PHE A 317 30.32 3.83 6.77
N THR A 318 31.25 3.03 6.25
CA THR A 318 32.29 3.48 5.32
C THR A 318 31.78 3.60 3.88
N GLU A 319 32.51 4.35 3.03
CA GLU A 319 32.14 4.61 1.63
C GLU A 319 31.91 3.33 0.81
N GLU A 320 32.54 2.21 1.17
CA GLU A 320 32.41 0.95 0.45
C GLU A 320 31.00 0.35 0.52
N PHE A 321 30.17 0.79 1.48
CA PHE A 321 28.78 0.39 1.62
C PHE A 321 27.81 1.35 0.93
N TYR A 322 28.30 2.33 0.18
CA TYR A 322 27.47 3.24 -0.59
C TYR A 322 27.72 3.07 -2.08
N SER A 323 26.66 3.09 -2.86
CA SER A 323 26.74 3.13 -4.32
C SER A 323 26.04 4.37 -4.86
N TRP A 324 26.53 4.91 -5.98
CA TRP A 324 25.88 6.05 -6.61
C TRP A 324 24.70 5.58 -7.45
N LYS A 325 23.51 6.12 -7.17
CA LYS A 325 22.34 5.98 -8.03
C LYS A 325 22.00 7.30 -8.70
N THR A 326 21.58 7.21 -9.95
CA THR A 326 21.02 8.33 -10.71
C THR A 326 19.51 8.18 -10.69
N LYS A 327 18.79 9.18 -10.17
CA LYS A 327 17.35 9.26 -10.40
C LYS A 327 17.13 9.91 -11.75
N SER A 328 16.37 9.28 -12.64
CA SER A 328 15.87 9.88 -13.87
C SER A 328 14.74 10.87 -13.56
N ARG A 329 15.03 11.92 -12.78
CA ARG A 329 14.25 13.16 -12.84
C ARG A 329 14.98 14.12 -13.78
N SER A 330 14.27 15.14 -14.25
CA SER A 330 14.56 16.02 -15.41
C SER A 330 15.98 16.63 -15.50
N TYR A 331 16.79 16.52 -14.45
CA TYR A 331 18.17 17.03 -14.37
C TYR A 331 19.25 16.00 -13.96
N GLY A 332 18.92 14.69 -13.86
CA GLY A 332 19.92 13.63 -13.68
C GLY A 332 20.68 13.65 -12.35
N GLU A 333 20.00 14.00 -11.26
CA GLU A 333 20.59 14.08 -9.92
C GLU A 333 21.14 12.72 -9.44
N LYS A 334 22.33 12.76 -8.84
CA LYS A 334 23.02 11.60 -8.25
C LYS A 334 22.91 11.65 -6.74
N PHE A 335 22.51 10.54 -6.13
CA PHE A 335 22.53 10.35 -4.68
C PHE A 335 23.27 9.06 -4.32
N GLN A 336 23.81 9.00 -3.11
CA GLN A 336 24.39 7.78 -2.58
C GLN A 336 23.29 6.92 -1.95
N GLU A 337 23.25 5.65 -2.34
CA GLU A 337 22.36 4.63 -1.79
C GLU A 337 23.17 3.66 -0.94
N PHE A 338 22.76 3.53 0.32
CA PHE A 338 23.33 2.56 1.25
C PHE A 338 22.98 1.12 0.84
N GLN A 339 24.00 0.29 0.71
CA GLN A 339 23.91 -1.10 0.28
C GLN A 339 23.65 -2.02 1.48
N LYS A 340 22.42 -1.99 2.01
CA LYS A 340 22.00 -2.72 3.22
C LYS A 340 22.46 -4.18 3.26
N LYS A 341 22.21 -4.96 2.21
CA LYS A 341 22.60 -6.38 2.15
C LYS A 341 24.12 -6.57 2.24
N LYS A 342 24.90 -5.71 1.56
CA LYS A 342 26.37 -5.77 1.58
C LYS A 342 26.90 -5.48 2.98
N PHE A 343 26.36 -4.45 3.63
CA PHE A 343 26.70 -4.13 5.02
C PHE A 343 26.32 -5.28 5.96
N CYS A 344 25.12 -5.84 5.80
CA CYS A 344 24.63 -6.98 6.58
C CYS A 344 25.58 -8.18 6.53
N THR A 345 25.96 -8.61 5.32
CA THR A 345 26.93 -9.70 5.14
C THR A 345 28.25 -9.38 5.83
N TRP A 346 28.78 -8.17 5.65
CA TRP A 346 30.05 -7.79 6.26
C TRP A 346 30.01 -7.78 7.79
N ILE A 347 29.03 -7.09 8.39
CA ILE A 347 28.99 -6.92 9.85
C ILE A 347 28.68 -8.24 10.56
N CYS A 348 27.82 -9.10 9.97
CA CYS A 348 27.39 -10.35 10.58
C CYS A 348 28.31 -11.55 10.32
N GLU A 349 29.00 -11.60 9.17
CA GLU A 349 29.82 -12.76 8.79
C GLU A 349 31.32 -12.50 8.88
N GLN A 350 31.77 -11.28 8.55
CA GLN A 350 33.21 -10.98 8.45
C GLN A 350 33.74 -10.29 9.70
N ARG A 351 33.09 -9.21 10.14
CA ARG A 351 33.53 -8.42 11.29
C ARG A 351 33.15 -9.08 12.61
N LYS A 352 31.86 -9.37 12.80
CA LYS A 352 31.29 -10.17 13.89
C LYS A 352 31.86 -9.83 15.28
N GLN A 353 31.93 -8.54 15.63
CA GLN A 353 32.40 -8.07 16.95
C GLN A 353 31.23 -7.71 17.86
N ALA A 354 31.24 -8.16 19.12
CA ALA A 354 30.13 -7.95 20.05
C ALA A 354 29.88 -6.47 20.38
N ASP A 355 30.95 -5.67 20.47
CA ASP A 355 30.85 -4.24 20.82
C ASP A 355 30.07 -3.42 19.78
N ASP A 356 30.05 -3.85 18.51
CA ASP A 356 29.29 -3.18 17.46
C ASP A 356 27.77 -3.38 17.61
N PHE A 357 27.35 -4.43 18.33
CA PHE A 357 25.96 -4.80 18.52
C PHE A 357 25.42 -4.37 19.89
N VAL A 358 26.15 -3.58 20.67
CA VAL A 358 25.77 -3.25 22.06
C VAL A 358 24.37 -2.65 22.19
N ASP A 359 23.94 -1.82 21.23
CA ASP A 359 22.64 -1.15 21.25
C ASP A 359 21.48 -2.10 20.89
N PHE A 360 21.76 -3.30 20.35
CA PHE A 360 20.74 -4.33 20.11
C PHE A 360 20.17 -4.92 21.40
N LYS A 361 20.78 -4.64 22.56
CA LYS A 361 20.21 -5.00 23.87
C LYS A 361 18.77 -4.55 24.03
N ILE A 362 18.38 -3.41 23.42
CA ILE A 362 17.01 -2.92 23.49
C ILE A 362 16.00 -3.88 22.83
N ILE A 363 16.39 -4.50 21.72
CA ILE A 363 15.58 -5.51 21.02
C ILE A 363 15.53 -6.79 21.86
N ILE A 364 16.66 -7.17 22.46
CA ILE A 364 16.75 -8.34 23.35
C ILE A 364 15.79 -8.17 24.53
N ASP A 365 15.71 -6.98 25.12
CA ASP A 365 14.77 -6.68 26.20
C ASP A 365 13.31 -6.78 25.74
N PHE A 366 12.98 -6.31 24.53
CA PHE A 366 11.64 -6.53 23.95
C PHE A 366 11.32 -8.00 23.75
N ILE A 367 12.30 -8.81 23.31
CA ILE A 367 12.13 -10.25 23.16
C ILE A 367 11.91 -10.92 24.52
N LYS A 368 12.71 -10.58 25.53
CA LYS A 368 12.54 -11.08 26.92
C LYS A 368 11.17 -10.72 27.49
N ASP A 369 10.72 -9.49 27.27
CA ASP A 369 9.40 -9.02 27.67
C ASP A 369 8.29 -9.84 26.97
N CYS A 370 8.45 -10.16 25.69
CA CYS A 370 7.53 -11.06 24.97
C CYS A 370 7.55 -12.48 25.56
N LEU A 371 8.72 -13.03 25.86
CA LEU A 371 8.85 -14.35 26.50
C LEU A 371 8.20 -14.39 27.89
N GLY A 372 8.11 -13.24 28.57
CA GLY A 372 7.65 -13.15 29.97
C GLY A 372 8.77 -13.48 30.96
N THR A 373 10.04 -13.27 30.55
CA THR A 373 11.23 -13.51 31.38
C THR A 373 11.73 -12.26 32.09
N VAL A 374 11.11 -11.10 31.85
CA VAL A 374 11.36 -9.87 32.61
C VAL A 374 10.52 -9.91 33.89
N ILE A 375 11.19 -10.08 35.04
CA ILE A 375 10.59 -9.86 36.36
C ILE A 375 10.89 -8.41 36.72
N TYR A 376 9.85 -7.57 36.82
CA TYR A 376 9.96 -6.18 37.29
C TYR A 376 10.22 -6.09 38.79
#